data_AF-A0AAF3F7A6-F1
#
_entry.id   AF-A0AAF3F7A6-F1
#
_cell.length_a   1.000
_cell.length_b   1.000
_cell.length_c   1.000
_cell.angle_alpha   90.00
_cell.angle_beta   90.00
_cell.angle_gamma   90.00
#
_symmetry.space_group_name_H-M   'P 1'
#
loop_
_entity.id
_entity.type
_entity.pdbx_description
1 polymer ?
#
loop_
_entity_poly.entity_id
_entity_poly.type
_entity_poly.pdbx_seq_one_letter_code
_entity_poly.pdbx_strand_id
1 'polypeptide(L)'
;MDDDATAYEWSDFYPNEWKLDQKLLVHYSRRLQKVEMWPYFDVPHYIFSAIAVRDDLGPSALQFARQHPFSCWLSTMMISFAGTLLANFLLGEAPIEPFRNHFDVLAATAI
;
A
#
# COMPACT_ATOMS: atom_id res chain seq x y z
N MET A 1 11.08 -36.47 37.78
CA MET A 1 9.87 -37.29 37.91
C MET A 1 8.86 -36.32 38.49
N ASP A 2 8.36 -35.34 37.74
CA ASP A 2 7.77 -35.44 36.40
C ASP A 2 7.83 -34.07 35.67
N ASP A 3 8.84 -33.80 34.84
CA ASP A 3 8.95 -32.53 34.08
C ASP A 3 9.06 -32.75 32.55
N ASP A 4 9.16 -34.01 32.14
CA ASP A 4 9.40 -34.42 30.77
C ASP A 4 8.09 -34.81 30.05
N ALA A 5 7.03 -35.19 30.78
CA ALA A 5 5.72 -35.56 30.22
C ALA A 5 4.96 -34.41 29.52
N THR A 6 5.17 -33.17 29.95
CA THR A 6 4.43 -32.02 29.41
C THR A 6 5.04 -31.47 28.11
N ALA A 7 6.32 -31.75 27.84
CA ALA A 7 7.00 -31.26 26.64
C ALA A 7 6.53 -31.93 25.35
N TYR A 8 6.09 -33.19 25.42
CA TYR A 8 5.55 -33.93 24.27
C TYR A 8 4.17 -33.42 23.86
N GLU A 9 3.37 -32.99 24.85
CA GLU A 9 1.98 -32.52 24.64
C GLU A 9 1.93 -31.20 23.86
N TRP A 10 2.94 -30.33 24.03
CA TRP A 10 3.07 -29.07 23.26
C TRP A 10 3.61 -29.26 21.84
N SER A 11 4.25 -30.39 21.55
CA SER A 11 4.76 -30.69 20.20
C SER A 11 3.66 -31.21 19.26
N ASP A 12 2.60 -31.79 19.82
CA ASP A 12 1.40 -32.25 19.09
C ASP A 12 0.32 -31.17 18.95
N PHE A 13 0.35 -30.12 19.78
CA PHE A 13 -0.58 -28.98 19.67
C PHE A 13 -0.31 -28.08 18.45
N TYR A 14 0.88 -28.18 17.85
CA TYR A 14 1.15 -27.57 16.54
C TYR A 14 0.77 -28.56 15.44
N PRO A 15 -0.40 -28.40 14.78
CA PRO A 15 -0.75 -29.28 13.68
C PRO A 15 0.35 -29.18 12.61
N ASN A 16 0.77 -30.33 12.07
CA ASN A 16 1.73 -30.48 10.99
C ASN A 16 1.34 -29.74 9.67
N GLU A 17 0.23 -29.01 9.70
CA GLU A 17 -0.29 -28.10 8.68
C GLU A 17 0.57 -26.84 8.47
N TRP A 18 1.44 -26.50 9.42
CA TRP A 18 2.39 -25.37 9.33
C TRP A 18 3.77 -25.73 8.77
N LYS A 19 3.96 -26.95 8.23
CA LYS A 19 5.08 -27.21 7.31
C LYS A 19 4.75 -26.56 5.97
N LEU A 20 4.91 -25.25 5.94
CA LEU A 20 4.74 -24.40 4.78
C LEU A 20 5.70 -24.87 3.68
N ASP A 21 5.20 -25.73 2.79
CA ASP A 21 5.99 -26.37 1.75
C ASP A 21 6.61 -25.28 0.87
N GLN A 22 7.95 -25.24 0.84
CA GLN A 22 8.71 -24.24 0.09
C GLN A 22 8.33 -24.26 -1.40
N LYS A 23 7.92 -25.42 -1.93
CA LYS A 23 7.41 -25.53 -3.30
C LYS A 23 6.09 -24.77 -3.44
N LEU A 24 5.17 -24.99 -2.50
CA LEU A 24 3.88 -24.31 -2.46
C LEU A 24 4.06 -22.79 -2.32
N LEU A 25 4.98 -22.31 -1.48
CA LEU A 25 5.33 -20.89 -1.40
C LEU A 25 5.87 -20.31 -2.72
N VAL A 26 6.74 -21.05 -3.40
CA VAL A 26 7.28 -20.61 -4.71
C VAL A 26 6.16 -20.56 -5.76
N HIS A 27 5.19 -21.47 -5.70
CA HIS A 27 4.02 -21.44 -6.57
C HIS A 27 3.08 -20.26 -6.27
N TYR A 28 2.81 -19.98 -4.99
CA TYR A 28 1.97 -18.85 -4.59
C TYR A 28 2.66 -17.50 -4.87
N SER A 29 3.94 -17.34 -4.54
CA SER A 29 4.69 -16.11 -4.84
C SER A 29 4.73 -15.81 -6.34
N ARG A 30 4.93 -16.83 -7.19
CA ARG A 30 4.86 -16.67 -8.65
C ARG A 30 3.46 -16.27 -9.13
N ARG A 31 2.39 -16.70 -8.45
CA ARG A 31 1.03 -16.25 -8.75
C ARG A 31 0.80 -14.81 -8.30
N LEU A 32 1.26 -14.45 -7.10
CA LEU A 32 1.15 -13.10 -6.55
C LEU A 32 1.94 -12.08 -7.37
N GLN A 33 3.14 -12.42 -7.84
CA GLN A 33 3.93 -11.57 -8.73
C GLN A 33 3.26 -11.31 -10.09
N LYS A 34 2.36 -12.21 -10.52
CA LYS A 34 1.60 -12.06 -11.76
C LYS A 34 0.28 -11.32 -11.59
N VAL A 35 -0.08 -10.95 -10.36
CA VAL A 35 -1.29 -10.16 -10.16
C VAL A 35 -1.05 -8.79 -10.77
N GLU A 36 -1.88 -8.43 -11.73
CA GLU A 36 -1.87 -7.11 -12.34
C GLU A 36 -2.24 -6.08 -11.27
N MET A 37 -1.33 -5.14 -10.97
CA MET A 37 -1.53 -4.10 -9.95
C MET A 37 -2.65 -3.13 -10.36
N TRP A 38 -2.80 -2.91 -11.66
CA TRP A 38 -3.82 -2.06 -12.24
C TRP A 38 -5.12 -2.86 -12.47
N PRO A 39 -6.31 -2.45 -11.95
CA PRO A 39 -6.65 -1.30 -11.11
C PRO A 39 -6.87 -1.65 -9.62
N TYR A 40 -6.73 -2.93 -9.23
CA TYR A 40 -7.13 -3.40 -7.89
C TYR A 40 -6.21 -2.92 -6.76
N PHE A 41 -4.93 -2.67 -7.03
CA PHE A 41 -3.97 -2.18 -6.03
C PHE A 41 -3.83 -0.65 -6.05
N ASP A 42 -4.05 -0.03 -7.21
CA ASP A 42 -3.91 1.43 -7.36
C ASP A 42 -5.09 2.19 -6.72
N VAL A 43 -6.32 1.67 -6.84
CA VAL A 43 -7.51 2.33 -6.25
C VAL A 43 -7.42 2.40 -4.71
N PRO A 44 -7.12 1.31 -3.98
CA PRO A 44 -6.90 1.39 -2.53
C PRO A 44 -5.76 2.34 -2.15
N HIS A 45 -4.67 2.38 -2.94
CA HIS A 45 -3.54 3.27 -2.69
C HIS A 45 -3.97 4.75 -2.72
N TYR A 46 -4.76 5.15 -3.72
CA TYR A 46 -5.29 6.51 -3.79
C TYR A 46 -6.30 6.81 -2.67
N ILE A 47 -7.14 5.85 -2.28
CA ILE A 47 -8.07 6.00 -1.16
C ILE A 47 -7.32 6.19 0.17
N PHE A 48 -6.33 5.35 0.46
CA PHE A 48 -5.52 5.48 1.67
C PHE A 48 -4.75 6.79 1.70
N SER A 49 -4.24 7.24 0.55
CA SER A 49 -3.57 8.53 0.41
C SER A 49 -4.51 9.69 0.74
N ALA A 50 -5.75 9.67 0.23
CA ALA A 50 -6.76 10.68 0.53
C ALA A 50 -7.20 10.67 2.01
N ILE A 51 -7.34 9.49 2.61
CA ILE A 51 -7.66 9.36 4.04
C ILE A 51 -6.50 9.87 4.89
N ALA A 52 -5.25 9.55 4.55
CA ALA A 52 -4.08 10.04 5.28
C ALA A 52 -4.02 11.58 5.29
N VAL A 53 -4.23 12.22 4.12
CA VAL A 53 -4.31 13.69 4.04
C VAL A 53 -5.45 14.23 4.89
N ARG A 54 -6.63 13.60 4.85
CA ARG A 54 -7.76 14.04 5.67
C ARG A 54 -7.47 13.92 7.16
N ASP A 55 -6.82 12.85 7.59
CA ASP A 55 -6.47 12.61 8.99
C ASP A 55 -5.40 13.60 9.46
N ASP A 56 -4.43 13.96 8.61
CA ASP A 56 -3.42 15.01 8.88
C ASP A 56 -4.05 16.41 9.04
N LEU A 57 -5.09 16.71 8.27
CA LEU A 57 -5.84 17.98 8.37
C LEU A 57 -6.86 17.98 9.54
N GLY A 58 -7.14 16.82 10.12
CA GLY A 58 -8.02 16.65 11.27
C GLY A 58 -9.46 17.14 11.05
N PRO A 59 -10.16 17.60 12.10
CA PRO A 59 -11.59 17.94 12.04
C PRO A 59 -11.90 19.12 11.10
N SER A 60 -10.91 19.93 10.75
CA SER A 60 -11.04 21.07 9.83
C SER A 60 -10.81 20.70 8.36
N ALA A 61 -10.55 19.44 8.03
CA ALA A 61 -10.25 18.99 6.67
C ALA A 61 -11.31 19.43 5.64
N LEU A 62 -12.60 19.34 6.00
CA LEU A 62 -13.69 19.74 5.10
C LEU A 62 -13.76 21.26 4.89
N GLN A 63 -13.43 22.06 5.91
CA GLN A 63 -13.37 23.52 5.77
C GLN A 63 -12.17 23.93 4.91
N PHE A 64 -11.01 23.31 5.14
CA PHE A 64 -9.79 23.58 4.37
C PHE A 64 -9.96 23.21 2.89
N ALA A 65 -10.52 22.04 2.59
CA ALA A 65 -10.79 21.62 1.22
C ALA A 65 -11.72 22.58 0.47
N ARG A 66 -12.65 23.25 1.17
CA ARG A 66 -13.57 24.22 0.58
C ARG A 66 -12.95 25.61 0.39
N GLN A 67 -12.02 26.01 1.25
CA GLN A 67 -11.34 27.31 1.12
C GLN A 67 -10.15 27.25 0.16
N HIS A 68 -9.44 26.12 0.13
CA HIS A 68 -8.22 25.93 -0.67
C HIS A 68 -8.25 24.58 -1.41
N PRO A 69 -9.16 24.39 -2.37
CA PRO A 69 -9.31 23.12 -3.08
C PRO A 69 -8.05 22.70 -3.83
N PHE A 70 -7.30 23.65 -4.40
CA PHE A 70 -6.05 23.36 -5.10
C PHE A 70 -4.94 22.88 -4.15
N SER A 71 -4.83 23.45 -2.95
CA SER A 71 -3.82 23.02 -1.97
C SER A 71 -4.13 21.63 -1.42
N CYS A 72 -5.40 21.36 -1.15
CA CYS A 72 -5.86 20.04 -0.71
C CYS A 72 -5.59 18.99 -1.80
N TRP A 73 -5.96 19.30 -3.05
CA TRP A 73 -5.71 18.45 -4.19
C TRP A 73 -4.23 18.14 -4.40
N LEU A 74 -3.38 19.17 -4.39
CA LEU A 74 -1.95 19.03 -4.59
C LEU A 74 -1.31 18.17 -3.47
N SER A 75 -1.77 18.33 -2.23
CA SER A 75 -1.29 17.52 -1.10
C SER A 75 -1.60 16.04 -1.31
N THR A 76 -2.83 15.71 -1.71
CA THR A 76 -3.23 14.33 -2.03
C THR A 76 -2.44 13.76 -3.19
N MET A 77 -2.21 14.55 -4.25
CA MET A 77 -1.38 14.13 -5.39
C MET A 77 0.07 13.86 -4.98
N MET A 78 0.68 14.72 -4.16
CA MET A 78 2.05 14.52 -3.71
C MET A 78 2.21 13.23 -2.90
N ILE A 79 1.24 12.88 -2.04
CA ILE A 79 1.27 11.64 -1.25
C ILE A 79 1.04 10.42 -2.13
N SER A 80 0.05 10.47 -3.03
CA SER A 80 -0.25 9.38 -3.98
C SER A 80 0.95 9.03 -4.86
N PHE A 81 1.68 10.04 -5.35
CA PHE A 81 2.85 9.86 -6.22
C PHE A 81 4.20 9.97 -5.50
N ALA A 82 4.21 10.03 -4.16
CA ALA A 82 5.44 10.21 -3.37
C ALA A 82 6.51 9.15 -3.69
N GLY A 83 6.07 7.90 -3.87
CA GLY A 83 6.97 6.79 -4.22
C GLY A 83 7.68 6.99 -5.55
N THR A 84 6.92 7.35 -6.60
CA THR A 84 7.48 7.61 -7.93
C THR A 84 8.32 8.89 -7.96
N LEU A 85 7.89 9.94 -7.25
CA LEU A 85 8.67 11.17 -7.10
C LEU A 85 10.02 10.90 -6.42
N LEU A 86 10.02 10.13 -5.33
CA LEU A 86 11.23 9.78 -4.60
C LEU A 86 12.14 8.87 -5.43
N ALA A 87 11.58 7.90 -6.15
CA ALA A 87 12.33 7.03 -7.05
C ALA A 87 13.01 7.83 -8.16
N ASN A 88 12.28 8.72 -8.84
CA ASN A 88 12.83 9.57 -9.90
C ASN A 88 13.89 10.54 -9.35
N PHE A 89 13.67 11.09 -8.15
CA PHE A 89 14.66 11.93 -7.48
C PHE A 89 15.96 11.17 -7.18
N LEU A 90 15.87 9.92 -6.70
CA LEU A 90 17.03 9.07 -6.42
C LEU A 90 17.75 8.63 -7.70
N LEU A 91 17.02 8.45 -8.80
CA LEU A 91 17.56 8.08 -10.12
C LEU A 91 18.09 9.28 -10.92
N GLY A 92 17.85 10.51 -10.45
CA GLY A 92 18.23 11.74 -11.16
C GLY A 92 17.40 12.03 -12.41
N GLU A 93 16.24 11.37 -12.54
CA GLU A 93 15.28 11.57 -13.63
C GLU A 93 14.32 12.73 -13.32
N ALA A 94 13.62 13.22 -14.35
CA ALA A 94 12.69 14.32 -14.16
C ALA A 94 11.54 13.90 -13.21
N PRO A 95 11.30 14.61 -12.10
CA PRO A 95 10.24 14.27 -11.15
C PRO A 95 8.83 14.49 -11.72
N ILE A 96 8.71 15.02 -12.95
CA ILE A 96 7.42 15.27 -13.60
C ILE A 96 6.92 14.09 -14.44
N GLU A 97 7.73 13.05 -14.60
CA GLU A 97 7.35 11.82 -15.30
C GLU A 97 6.02 11.19 -14.81
N PRO A 98 5.71 11.10 -13.50
CA PRO A 98 4.42 10.56 -13.04
C PRO A 98 3.21 11.39 -13.48
N PHE A 99 3.37 12.69 -13.78
CA PHE A 99 2.28 13.54 -14.29
C PHE A 99 1.97 13.30 -15.77
N ARG A 100 2.81 12.54 -16.49
CA ARG A 100 2.57 12.19 -17.91
C ARG A 100 1.47 11.13 -18.06
N ASN A 101 1.23 10.32 -17.02
CA ASN A 101 0.15 9.34 -17.02
C ASN A 101 -1.18 10.02 -16.65
N HIS A 102 -1.81 10.60 -17.67
CA HIS A 102 -3.08 11.30 -17.48
C HIS A 102 -4.17 10.41 -16.89
N PHE A 103 -4.18 9.10 -17.14
CA PHE A 103 -5.17 8.18 -16.55
C PHE A 103 -5.02 8.04 -15.03
N ASP A 104 -3.79 7.93 -14.54
CA ASP A 104 -3.51 7.79 -13.10
C ASP A 104 -3.80 9.09 -12.35
N VAL A 105 -3.39 10.22 -12.94
CA VAL A 105 -3.73 11.55 -12.42
C VAL A 105 -5.23 11.75 -12.40
N LEU A 106 -5.95 11.35 -13.46
CA LEU A 106 -7.39 11.51 -13.56
C LEU A 106 -8.13 10.62 -12.54
N ALA A 107 -7.67 9.38 -12.36
CA ALA A 107 -8.18 8.46 -11.35
C ALA A 107 -7.95 9.00 -9.93
N ALA A 108 -6.75 9.51 -9.63
CA ALA A 108 -6.44 10.10 -8.34
C ALA A 108 -7.18 11.42 -8.08
N THR A 109 -7.55 12.21 -9.10
CA THR A 109 -8.45 13.37 -8.94
C THR A 109 -9.89 12.99 -8.66
N ALA A 110 -10.33 11.83 -9.17
CA ALA A 110 -11.72 11.41 -9.07
C ALA A 110 -12.07 10.85 -7.68
N ILE A 111 -11.05 10.41 -6.93
CA ILE A 111 -11.12 9.89 -5.56
C ILE A 111 -11.00 11.04 -4.56
#